data_AF-A0A8I0VJM8-F1
#
_entry.id   AF-A0A8I0VJM8-F1
#
_cell.length_a   1.000
_cell.length_b   1.000
_cell.length_c   1.000
_cell.angle_alpha   90.00
_cell.angle_beta   90.00
_cell.angle_gamma   90.00
#
_symmetry.space_group_name_H-M   'P 1'
#
loop_
_entity.id
_entity.type
_entity.pdbx_description
1 polymer ?
#
loop_
_entity_poly.entity_id
_entity_poly.type
_entity_poly.pdbx_seq_one_letter_code
_entity_poly.pdbx_strand_id
1 'polypeptide(L)'
;MSAPIMFDSLAYTKKLKSAGFTEAQAEVQAETIVEFMEERLATKLDVELIRRDTKEMEVGLKHDVELIRREMKEMDVGLKYDIELIRREMKEMDVGLKHDIELVRREIKEMETNLRHEMKETT
;
A
#
# COMPACT_ATOMS: atom_id res chain seq x y z
N MET A 1 7.82 -16.30 34.59
CA MET A 1 8.65 -16.75 33.46
C MET A 1 9.38 -18.01 33.91
N SER A 2 9.24 -19.13 33.19
CA SER A 2 10.02 -20.34 33.51
C SER A 2 11.46 -20.07 33.11
N ALA A 3 12.41 -20.25 34.03
CA ALA A 3 13.83 -20.19 33.70
C ALA A 3 14.12 -21.16 32.54
N PRO A 4 15.02 -20.81 31.60
CA PRO A 4 15.47 -21.77 30.60
C PRO A 4 16.06 -22.97 31.34
N ILE A 5 15.51 -24.15 31.10
CA ILE A 5 16.11 -25.40 31.58
C ILE A 5 17.38 -25.56 30.73
N MET A 6 18.50 -25.05 31.24
CA MET A 6 19.81 -25.22 30.63
C MET A 6 20.17 -26.71 30.73
N PHE A 7 20.69 -27.27 29.64
CA PHE A 7 21.23 -28.62 29.66
C PHE A 7 22.50 -28.64 30.53
N ASP A 8 22.43 -29.30 31.69
CA ASP A 8 23.58 -29.45 32.58
C ASP A 8 24.46 -30.60 32.10
N SER A 9 25.47 -30.25 31.29
CA SER A 9 26.42 -31.22 30.72
C SER A 9 27.19 -31.98 31.80
N LEU A 10 27.48 -31.37 32.95
CA LEU A 10 28.21 -32.01 34.05
C LEU A 10 27.35 -33.03 34.80
N ALA A 11 26.08 -32.71 35.06
CA ALA A 11 25.15 -33.67 35.62
C ALA A 11 24.89 -34.83 34.65
N TYR A 12 24.81 -34.54 33.35
CA TYR A 12 24.62 -35.53 32.30
C TYR A 12 25.83 -36.48 32.18
N THR A 13 27.06 -35.97 32.13
CA THR A 13 28.29 -36.79 32.09
C THR A 13 28.40 -37.70 33.32
N LYS A 14 28.14 -37.18 34.52
CA LYS A 14 28.12 -37.99 35.76
C LYS A 14 27.12 -39.12 35.70
N LYS A 15 25.93 -38.88 35.11
CA LYS A 15 24.90 -39.90 34.93
C LYS A 15 25.34 -40.99 33.95
N LEU A 16 26.00 -40.62 32.85
CA LEU A 16 26.57 -41.59 31.90
C LEU A 16 27.68 -42.44 32.53
N LYS A 17 28.61 -41.83 33.26
CA LYS A 17 29.67 -42.55 33.98
C LYS A 17 29.08 -43.54 34.99
N SER A 18 28.03 -43.13 35.71
CA SER A 18 27.30 -44.00 36.65
C SER A 18 26.57 -45.16 35.97
N ALA A 19 26.24 -45.01 34.67
CA ALA A 19 25.64 -46.05 33.84
C ALA A 19 26.68 -46.98 33.17
N GLY A 20 27.98 -46.80 33.47
CA GLY A 20 29.06 -47.66 32.98
C GLY A 20 29.79 -47.15 31.73
N PHE A 21 29.51 -45.94 31.25
CA PHE A 21 30.29 -45.30 30.19
C PHE A 21 31.65 -44.84 30.71
N THR A 22 32.68 -44.87 29.85
CA THR A 22 33.97 -44.27 30.20
C THR A 22 33.85 -42.74 30.24
N GLU A 23 34.80 -42.08 30.90
CA GLU A 23 34.85 -40.61 30.96
C GLU A 23 34.89 -39.98 29.56
N ALA A 24 35.79 -40.46 28.69
CA ALA A 24 35.89 -39.97 27.31
C ALA A 24 34.59 -40.17 26.50
N GLN A 25 33.88 -41.30 26.69
CA GLN A 25 32.59 -41.53 26.03
C GLN A 25 31.51 -40.56 26.54
N ALA A 26 31.48 -40.32 27.86
CA ALA A 26 30.50 -39.44 28.48
C ALA A 26 30.71 -37.97 28.04
N GLU A 27 31.94 -37.51 28.01
CA GLU A 27 32.32 -36.15 27.59
C GLU A 27 31.96 -35.90 26.13
N VAL A 28 32.40 -36.77 25.20
CA VAL A 28 32.08 -36.63 23.77
C VAL A 28 30.57 -36.57 23.54
N GLN A 29 29.79 -37.41 24.22
CA GLN A 29 28.34 -37.40 24.04
C GLN A 29 27.69 -36.11 24.58
N ALA A 30 28.16 -35.60 25.72
CA ALA A 30 27.66 -34.35 26.28
C ALA A 30 28.01 -33.14 25.39
N GLU A 31 29.24 -33.11 24.87
CA GLU A 31 29.69 -32.09 23.92
C GLU A 31 28.89 -32.10 22.62
N THR A 32 28.69 -33.27 22.00
CA THR A 32 27.89 -33.39 20.76
C THR A 32 26.44 -32.94 20.96
N ILE A 33 25.85 -33.19 22.14
CA ILE A 33 24.48 -32.74 22.45
C ILE A 33 24.44 -31.22 22.56
N VAL A 34 25.42 -30.60 23.24
CA VAL A 34 25.50 -29.13 23.35
C VAL A 34 25.68 -28.51 21.96
N GLU A 35 26.60 -29.01 21.15
CA GLU A 35 26.84 -28.55 19.78
C GLU A 35 25.57 -28.62 18.93
N PHE A 36 24.85 -29.75 18.97
CA PHE A 36 23.57 -29.89 18.25
C PHE A 36 22.50 -28.90 18.74
N MET A 37 22.43 -28.66 20.05
CA MET A 37 21.47 -27.73 20.63
C MET A 37 21.78 -26.28 20.23
N GLU A 38 23.05 -25.89 20.20
CA GLU A 38 23.47 -24.53 19.86
C GLU A 38 23.39 -24.25 18.35
N GLU A 39 23.73 -25.22 17.50
CA GLU A 39 23.78 -25.00 16.05
C GLU A 39 22.44 -25.17 15.33
N ARG A 40 21.53 -26.02 15.87
CA ARG A 40 20.34 -26.45 15.12
C ARG A 40 19.01 -26.12 15.75
N LEU A 41 18.98 -25.75 17.03
CA LEU A 41 17.72 -25.46 17.72
C LEU A 41 17.51 -23.96 17.86
N ALA A 42 16.38 -23.49 17.32
CA ALA A 42 15.90 -22.15 17.65
C ALA A 42 15.48 -22.10 19.13
N THR A 43 15.90 -21.05 19.81
CA THR A 43 15.55 -20.81 21.21
C THR A 43 14.13 -20.22 21.30
N LYS A 44 13.56 -20.23 22.51
CA LYS A 44 12.30 -19.52 22.78
C LYS A 44 12.41 -18.02 22.50
N LEU A 45 13.59 -17.44 22.71
CA LEU A 45 13.85 -16.03 22.42
C LEU A 45 13.75 -15.76 20.92
N ASP A 46 14.33 -16.61 20.07
CA ASP A 46 14.24 -16.47 18.61
C ASP A 46 12.79 -16.48 18.13
N VAL A 47 11.98 -17.38 18.68
CA VAL A 47 10.53 -17.46 18.38
C VAL A 47 9.80 -16.21 18.86
N GLU A 48 10.13 -15.67 20.03
CA GLU A 48 9.52 -14.44 20.54
C GLU A 48 9.89 -13.22 19.71
N LEU A 49 11.15 -13.11 19.25
CA LEU A 49 11.60 -12.06 18.35
C LEU A 49 10.85 -12.13 17.02
N ILE A 50 10.79 -13.31 16.39
CA ILE A 50 10.03 -13.51 15.14
C ILE A 50 8.55 -13.17 15.34
N ARG A 51 7.95 -13.58 16.48
CA ARG A 51 6.55 -13.26 16.80
C ARG A 51 6.32 -11.76 16.93
N ARG A 52 7.25 -11.05 17.57
CA ARG A 52 7.19 -9.59 17.72
C ARG A 52 7.31 -8.91 16.36
N ASP A 53 8.33 -9.27 15.58
CA ASP A 53 8.58 -8.65 14.27
C ASP A 53 7.43 -8.93 13.30
N THR A 54 6.87 -10.14 13.34
CA THR A 54 5.64 -10.50 12.59
C THR A 54 4.45 -9.64 13.01
N LYS A 55 4.31 -9.36 14.32
CA LYS A 55 3.22 -8.53 14.84
C LYS A 55 3.37 -7.08 14.42
N GLU A 56 4.59 -6.54 14.48
CA GLU A 56 4.91 -5.19 14.02
C GLU A 56 4.62 -5.04 12.52
N MET A 57 5.01 -6.02 11.71
CA MET A 57 4.71 -6.07 10.28
C MET A 57 3.20 -6.14 10.01
N GLU A 58 2.45 -6.95 10.76
CA GLU A 58 0.98 -7.03 10.64
C GLU A 58 0.33 -5.67 10.92
N VAL A 59 0.81 -4.95 11.94
CA VAL A 59 0.31 -3.61 12.29
C VAL A 59 0.67 -2.59 11.21
N GLY A 60 1.91 -2.60 10.72
CA GLY A 60 2.35 -1.72 9.63
C GLY A 60 1.53 -1.92 8.36
N LEU A 61 1.33 -3.17 7.95
CA LEU A 61 0.52 -3.50 6.77
C LEU A 61 -0.95 -3.06 6.93
N LYS A 62 -1.54 -3.19 8.11
CA LYS A 62 -2.89 -2.68 8.36
C LYS A 62 -2.96 -1.16 8.22
N HIS A 63 -1.98 -0.44 8.77
CA HIS A 63 -1.90 1.00 8.65
C HIS A 63 -1.76 1.42 7.17
N ASP A 64 -0.89 0.77 6.40
CA ASP A 64 -0.69 1.09 4.98
C ASP A 64 -1.95 0.84 4.16
N VAL A 65 -2.67 -0.26 4.43
CA VAL A 65 -3.97 -0.54 3.79
C VAL A 65 -5.01 0.54 4.13
N GLU A 66 -5.04 1.03 5.36
CA GLU A 66 -5.93 2.12 5.77
C GLU A 66 -5.57 3.45 5.10
N LEU A 67 -4.28 3.75 4.97
CA LEU A 67 -3.79 4.95 4.28
C LEU A 67 -4.17 4.91 2.79
N ILE A 68 -3.86 3.81 2.09
CA ILE A 68 -4.21 3.63 0.68
C ILE A 68 -5.72 3.75 0.48
N ARG A 69 -6.54 3.16 1.37
CA ARG A 69 -8.00 3.27 1.29
C ARG A 69 -8.47 4.72 1.45
N ARG A 70 -7.79 5.55 2.26
CA ARG A 70 -8.11 6.97 2.41
C ARG A 70 -7.74 7.74 1.14
N GLU A 71 -6.52 7.56 0.65
CA GLU A 71 -6.04 8.22 -0.58
C GLU A 71 -6.93 7.89 -1.79
N MET A 72 -7.36 6.63 -1.92
CA MET A 72 -8.29 6.23 -2.97
C MET A 72 -9.66 6.94 -2.87
N LYS A 73 -10.18 7.16 -1.65
CA LYS A 73 -11.42 7.91 -1.45
C LYS A 73 -11.26 9.39 -1.79
N GLU A 74 -10.15 9.99 -1.39
CA GLU A 74 -9.84 11.39 -1.71
C GLU A 74 -9.72 11.59 -3.22
N MET A 75 -9.04 10.66 -3.91
CA MET A 75 -8.94 10.66 -5.37
C MET A 75 -10.30 10.50 -6.05
N ASP A 76 -11.16 9.59 -5.57
CA ASP A 76 -12.52 9.41 -6.11
C ASP A 76 -13.37 10.69 -5.96
N VAL A 77 -13.26 11.39 -4.83
CA VAL A 77 -13.93 12.69 -4.62
C VAL A 77 -13.36 13.75 -5.55
N GLY A 78 -12.03 13.83 -5.69
CA GLY A 78 -11.37 14.77 -6.60
C GLY A 78 -11.78 14.56 -8.06
N LEU A 79 -11.76 13.32 -8.53
CA LEU A 79 -12.18 12.98 -9.90
C LEU A 79 -13.66 13.30 -10.15
N LYS A 80 -14.54 13.09 -9.17
CA LYS A 80 -15.95 13.49 -9.29
C LYS A 80 -16.09 15.00 -9.42
N TYR A 81 -15.35 15.76 -8.62
CA TYR A 81 -15.34 17.22 -8.71
C TYR A 81 -14.85 17.71 -10.08
N ASP A 82 -13.73 17.16 -10.57
CA ASP A 82 -13.18 17.52 -11.88
C ASP A 82 -14.16 17.19 -13.02
N ILE A 83 -14.85 16.04 -12.96
CA ILE A 83 -15.88 15.68 -13.93
C ILE A 83 -17.06 16.67 -13.90
N GLU A 84 -17.49 17.10 -12.71
CA GLU A 84 -18.56 18.10 -12.58
C GLU A 84 -18.14 19.48 -13.09
N LEU A 85 -16.90 19.88 -12.84
CA LEU A 85 -16.33 21.12 -13.34
C LEU A 85 -16.29 21.12 -14.87
N ILE A 86 -15.71 20.08 -15.48
CA ILE A 86 -15.64 19.92 -16.94
C ILE A 86 -17.05 19.93 -17.55
N ARG A 87 -18.01 19.23 -16.94
CA ARG A 87 -19.41 19.25 -17.40
C ARG A 87 -20.03 20.65 -17.38
N ARG A 88 -19.67 21.49 -16.41
CA ARG A 88 -20.14 22.87 -16.33
C ARG A 88 -19.51 23.71 -17.43
N GLU A 89 -18.19 23.66 -17.56
CA GLU A 89 -17.44 24.39 -18.58
C GLU A 89 -17.91 24.04 -20.00
N MET A 90 -18.19 22.76 -20.27
CA MET A 90 -18.75 22.32 -21.55
C MET A 90 -20.15 22.92 -21.82
N LYS A 91 -21.00 23.02 -20.80
CA LYS A 91 -22.33 23.65 -20.95
C LYS A 91 -22.21 25.15 -21.19
N GLU A 92 -21.32 25.83 -20.48
CA GLU A 92 -21.07 27.26 -20.67
C GLU A 92 -20.55 27.53 -22.08
N MET A 93 -19.63 26.69 -22.58
CA MET A 93 -19.13 26.77 -23.95
C MET A 93 -20.24 26.51 -24.98
N ASP A 94 -21.10 25.51 -24.79
CA ASP A 94 -22.24 25.25 -25.69
C ASP A 94 -23.21 26.44 -25.76
N VAL A 95 -23.49 27.08 -24.62
CA VAL A 95 -24.31 28.30 -24.56
C VAL A 95 -23.61 29.46 -25.29
N GLY A 96 -22.32 29.66 -25.05
CA GLY A 96 -21.52 30.69 -25.73
C GLY A 96 -21.52 30.51 -27.25
N LEU A 97 -21.25 29.29 -27.73
CA LEU A 97 -21.25 28.98 -29.16
C LEU A 97 -22.63 29.17 -29.80
N LYS A 98 -23.72 28.82 -29.10
CA LYS A 98 -25.09 29.09 -29.58
C LYS A 98 -25.34 30.60 -29.72
N HIS A 99 -24.89 31.38 -28.73
CA HIS A 99 -25.02 32.84 -28.76
C HIS A 99 -24.24 33.44 -29.94
N ASP A 100 -22.98 33.03 -30.14
CA ASP A 100 -22.14 33.49 -31.24
C ASP A 100 -22.77 33.15 -32.61
N ILE A 101 -23.33 31.94 -32.76
CA ILE A 101 -24.04 31.55 -33.98
C ILE A 101 -25.28 32.42 -34.21
N GLU A 102 -26.04 32.77 -33.18
CA GLU A 102 -27.19 33.66 -33.30
C GLU A 102 -26.80 35.09 -33.68
N LEU A 103 -25.69 35.61 -33.12
CA LEU A 103 -25.13 36.91 -33.48
C LEU A 103 -24.73 36.94 -34.95
N VAL A 104 -23.91 35.97 -35.40
CA VAL A 104 -23.48 35.86 -36.81
C VAL A 104 -24.68 35.74 -37.75
N ARG A 105 -25.71 34.96 -37.39
CA ARG A 105 -26.95 34.86 -38.19
C ARG A 105 -27.68 36.20 -38.31
N ARG A 106 -27.67 37.02 -37.26
CA ARG A 106 -28.28 38.35 -37.27
C ARG A 106 -27.49 39.31 -38.16
N GLU A 107 -26.17 39.33 -38.01
CA GLU A 107 -25.27 40.16 -38.84
C GLU A 107 -25.39 39.82 -40.32
N ILE A 108 -25.47 38.54 -40.68
CA ILE A 108 -25.69 38.11 -42.08
C ILE A 108 -27.03 38.63 -42.61
N LYS A 109 -28.11 38.53 -41.83
CA LYS A 109 -29.44 39.05 -42.23
C LYS A 109 -29.42 40.56 -42.44
N GLU A 110 -28.78 41.29 -41.54
CA GLU A 110 -28.66 42.75 -41.62
C GLU A 110 -27.87 43.17 -42.87
N MET A 111 -26.75 42.49 -43.14
CA MET A 111 -25.95 42.70 -44.35
C MET A 111 -26.77 42.39 -45.62
N GLU A 112 -27.54 41.30 -45.64
CA GLU A 112 -28.43 40.98 -46.76
C GLU A 112 -29.49 42.07 -46.98
N THR A 113 -30.09 42.60 -45.90
CA THR A 113 -31.06 43.70 -46.01
C THR A 113 -30.45 44.98 -46.53
N ASN A 114 -29.24 45.33 -46.08
CA ASN A 114 -28.53 46.52 -46.54
C ASN A 114 -28.16 46.42 -48.02
N LEU A 115 -27.60 45.28 -48.45
CA LEU A 115 -27.30 45.01 -49.86
C LEU A 115 -28.55 45.10 -50.75
N ARG A 116 -29.68 44.53 -50.31
CA ARG A 116 -30.95 44.63 -51.06
C ARG A 116 -31.43 46.08 -51.17
N HIS A 117 -31.17 46.92 -50.17
CA HIS A 117 -31.54 48.34 -50.20
C HIS A 117 -30.65 49.10 -51.19
N GLU A 118 -29.33 48.95 -51.09
CA GLU A 118 -28.35 49.58 -51.99
C GLU A 118 -28.59 49.22 -53.47
N MET A 119 -28.95 47.96 -53.76
CA MET A 119 -29.28 47.53 -55.12
C MET A 119 -30.53 48.22 -55.68
N LYS A 120 -31.53 48.53 -54.84
CA LYS A 120 -32.74 49.25 -55.28
C LYS A 120 -32.49 50.73 -55.52
N GLU A 121 -31.55 51.34 -54.79
CA GLU A 121 -31.22 52.76 -54.97
C GLU A 121 -30.35 53.00 -56.21
N THR A 122 -29.68 51.97 -56.72
CA THR A 122 -28.77 52.02 -57.87
C THR A 122 -29.38 51.55 -59.19
N THR A 123 -30.66 51.15 -59.21
CA THR A 123 -31.44 50.81 -60.43
C THR A 123 -32.58 51.79 -60.68
#